data_AF-A0A1G6VR44-F1
#
_entry.id   AF-A0A1G6VR44-F1
#
_cell.length_a   1.000
_cell.length_b   1.000
_cell.length_c   1.000
_cell.angle_alpha   90.00
_cell.angle_beta   90.00
_cell.angle_gamma   90.00
#
_symmetry.space_group_name_H-M   'P 1'
#
loop_
_entity.id
_entity.type
_entity.pdbx_description
1 polymer ?
#
loop_
_entity_poly.entity_id
_entity_poly.type
_entity_poly.pdbx_seq_one_letter_code
_entity_poly.pdbx_strand_id
1 'polypeptide(L)'
;MTALPAFDDEPLNRHRWITTYDHQRSYILPTTVDTNIPPAGSLGGFGAHDWARGHLVELHQRLGGTPVSLHYQELDSGNPVRNPVGQEVTVTLRDERGDVVTVVSRTENWPFGPRGDHWELAVDGVRPRGGLHTYPPTLPYLAFLVYLHLGRRLGPAPHDALPAPLARFLPPTRTDPALGGRP
;
A
#
# COMPACT_ATOMS: atom_id res chain seq x y z
N MET A 1 2.16 -39.42 -35.23
CA MET A 1 1.48 -39.28 -33.92
C MET A 1 2.44 -38.60 -32.98
N THR A 2 2.31 -37.29 -32.83
CA THR A 2 3.21 -36.48 -31.99
C THR A 2 2.49 -36.27 -30.66
N ALA A 3 3.03 -36.84 -29.58
CA ALA A 3 2.55 -36.57 -28.24
C ALA A 3 2.90 -35.12 -27.87
N LEU A 4 1.91 -34.36 -27.43
CA LEU A 4 2.12 -33.05 -26.80
C LEU A 4 2.85 -33.26 -25.46
N PRO A 5 3.82 -32.42 -25.08
CA PRO A 5 4.43 -32.53 -23.77
C PRO A 5 3.39 -32.22 -22.70
N ALA A 6 3.40 -33.04 -21.64
CA ALA A 6 2.64 -32.83 -20.43
C ALA A 6 2.97 -31.44 -19.88
N PHE A 7 1.95 -30.62 -19.68
CA PHE A 7 2.05 -29.47 -18.78
C PHE A 7 2.21 -30.07 -17.39
N ASP A 8 3.43 -30.04 -16.87
CA ASP A 8 3.69 -30.36 -15.48
C ASP A 8 2.76 -29.50 -14.61
N ASP A 9 2.02 -30.17 -13.72
CA ASP A 9 1.30 -29.59 -12.60
C ASP A 9 2.30 -28.86 -11.69
N GLU A 10 2.72 -27.65 -12.07
CA GLU A 10 3.41 -26.75 -11.15
C GLU A 10 2.41 -26.42 -10.03
N PRO A 11 2.72 -26.68 -8.75
CA PRO A 11 1.79 -26.39 -7.67
C PRO A 11 1.38 -24.93 -7.76
N LEU A 12 0.07 -24.68 -7.70
CA LEU A 12 -0.68 -23.42 -7.65
C LEU A 12 -0.27 -22.48 -6.50
N ASN A 13 1.02 -22.39 -6.19
CA ASN A 13 1.61 -21.78 -5.01
C ASN A 13 2.60 -20.66 -5.40
N ARG A 14 2.16 -19.74 -6.27
CA ARG A 14 2.85 -18.47 -6.52
C ARG A 14 1.86 -17.33 -6.63
N HIS A 15 1.00 -17.23 -5.64
CA HIS A 15 0.27 -15.99 -5.40
C HIS A 15 1.24 -14.98 -4.72
N ARG A 16 2.26 -14.56 -5.48
CA ARG A 16 3.17 -13.46 -5.14
C ARG A 16 2.35 -12.17 -5.29
N TRP A 17 1.73 -11.71 -4.21
CA TRP A 17 0.68 -10.69 -4.20
C TRP A 17 1.12 -9.23 -4.48
N ILE A 18 2.31 -9.01 -5.04
CA ILE A 18 2.50 -7.86 -5.92
C ILE A 18 1.95 -8.28 -7.27
N THR A 19 0.64 -8.08 -7.45
CA THR A 19 -0.06 -8.53 -8.65
C THR A 19 0.51 -7.83 -9.89
N THR A 20 0.43 -8.44 -11.07
CA THR A 20 0.77 -7.77 -12.35
C THR A 20 0.09 -6.40 -12.47
N TYR A 21 -1.09 -6.25 -11.88
CA TYR A 21 -1.84 -5.01 -11.82
C TYR A 21 -1.17 -3.90 -10.99
N ASP A 22 -0.47 -4.24 -9.90
CA ASP A 22 0.27 -3.26 -9.09
C ASP A 22 1.51 -2.73 -9.82
N HIS A 23 2.16 -3.57 -10.65
CA HIS A 23 3.28 -3.15 -11.52
C HIS A 23 2.81 -2.37 -12.76
N GLN A 24 1.56 -2.56 -13.19
CA GLN A 24 0.99 -1.89 -14.37
C GLN A 24 0.48 -0.48 -14.09
N ARG A 25 0.35 -0.08 -12.82
CA ARG A 25 -0.02 1.28 -12.46
C ARG A 25 1.22 2.16 -12.56
N SER A 26 1.30 2.93 -13.64
CA SER A 26 2.32 3.98 -13.82
C SER A 26 2.06 5.13 -12.87
N TYR A 27 2.49 4.97 -11.61
CA TYR A 27 2.43 6.05 -10.62
C TYR A 27 3.50 7.10 -10.95
N ILE A 28 3.10 8.37 -10.89
CA ILE A 28 3.97 9.52 -11.12
C ILE A 28 4.06 10.29 -9.81
N LEU A 29 5.27 10.56 -9.35
CA LEU A 29 5.52 11.38 -8.19
C LEU A 29 5.56 12.86 -8.60
N PRO A 30 4.97 13.77 -7.80
CA PRO A 30 5.21 15.20 -7.93
C PRO A 30 6.71 15.50 -7.83
N THR A 31 7.19 16.49 -8.60
CA THR A 31 8.61 16.91 -8.60
C THR A 31 9.09 17.47 -7.26
N THR A 32 8.16 17.78 -6.37
CA THR A 32 8.42 18.28 -5.01
C THR A 32 8.72 17.17 -4.01
N VAL A 33 8.49 15.90 -4.37
CA VAL A 33 8.77 14.76 -3.49
C VAL A 33 10.26 14.45 -3.53
N ASP A 34 10.89 14.40 -2.35
CA ASP A 34 12.26 13.91 -2.21
C ASP A 34 12.30 12.39 -2.41
N THR A 35 13.05 11.90 -3.40
CA THR A 35 13.06 10.49 -3.78
C THR A 35 14.41 10.04 -4.34
N ASN A 36 14.78 8.80 -4.03
CA ASN A 36 15.98 8.17 -4.57
C ASN A 36 15.71 7.28 -5.80
N ILE A 37 14.44 7.13 -6.20
CA ILE A 37 14.04 6.42 -7.41
C ILE A 37 13.46 7.39 -8.44
N PRO A 38 13.47 7.04 -9.74
CA PRO A 38 12.87 7.87 -10.77
C PRO A 38 11.41 8.26 -10.45
N PRO A 39 11.02 9.53 -10.65
CA PRO A 39 9.69 10.01 -10.29
C PRO A 39 8.58 9.44 -11.18
N ALA A 40 8.90 8.92 -12.36
CA ALA A 40 7.96 8.26 -13.26
C ALA A 40 8.50 6.89 -13.70
N GLY A 41 7.59 5.98 -14.03
CA GLY A 41 7.94 4.72 -14.67
C GLY A 41 8.43 4.92 -16.11
N SER A 42 9.20 3.95 -16.61
CA SER A 42 9.63 3.88 -18.00
C SER A 42 9.30 2.49 -18.57
N LEU A 43 9.19 2.40 -19.90
CA LEU A 43 9.03 1.10 -20.56
C LEU A 43 10.24 0.21 -20.25
N GLY A 44 10.01 -0.97 -19.68
CA GLY A 44 11.07 -1.86 -19.19
C GLY A 44 11.60 -1.51 -17.79
N GLY A 45 10.95 -0.59 -17.08
CA GLY A 45 11.29 -0.21 -15.71
C GLY A 45 11.06 -1.33 -14.69
N PHE A 46 11.71 -1.19 -13.53
CA PHE A 46 11.60 -2.13 -12.42
C PHE A 46 10.26 -1.96 -11.70
N GLY A 47 9.41 -3.01 -11.71
CA GLY A 47 8.12 -3.01 -11.03
C GLY A 47 8.20 -2.73 -9.51
N ALA A 48 9.36 -2.96 -8.89
CA ALA A 48 9.64 -2.57 -7.50
C ALA A 48 9.56 -1.05 -7.29
N HIS A 49 10.03 -0.25 -8.24
CA HIS A 49 9.91 1.20 -8.19
C HIS A 49 8.46 1.66 -8.37
N ASP A 50 7.69 1.02 -9.24
CA ASP A 50 6.24 1.30 -9.37
C ASP A 50 5.49 0.98 -8.08
N TRP A 51 5.81 -0.17 -7.46
CA TRP A 51 5.26 -0.55 -6.17
C TRP A 51 5.61 0.45 -5.05
N ALA A 52 6.85 0.94 -5.02
CA ALA A 52 7.28 1.98 -4.08
C ALA A 52 6.52 3.29 -4.31
N ARG A 53 6.44 3.79 -5.55
CA ARG A 53 5.65 4.99 -5.88
C ARG A 53 4.19 4.83 -5.49
N GLY A 54 3.63 3.64 -5.70
CA GLY A 54 2.26 3.31 -5.32
C GLY A 54 1.99 3.42 -3.82
N HIS A 55 2.97 3.19 -2.94
CA HIS A 55 2.78 3.45 -1.50
C HIS A 55 2.45 4.92 -1.26
N LEU A 56 3.26 5.82 -1.79
CA LEU A 56 3.08 7.25 -1.56
C LEU A 56 1.75 7.73 -2.14
N VAL A 57 1.41 7.30 -3.36
CA VAL A 57 0.17 7.72 -4.03
C VAL A 57 -1.07 7.22 -3.29
N GLU A 58 -1.12 5.94 -2.92
CA GLU A 58 -2.28 5.37 -2.23
C GLU A 58 -2.42 5.95 -0.80
N LEU A 59 -1.30 6.17 -0.10
CA LEU A 59 -1.31 6.86 1.18
C LEU A 59 -1.80 8.30 1.06
N HIS A 60 -1.32 9.05 0.06
CA HIS A 60 -1.78 10.41 -0.22
C HIS A 60 -3.28 10.44 -0.50
N GLN A 61 -3.77 9.59 -1.41
CA GLN A 61 -5.19 9.53 -1.77
C GLN A 61 -6.08 9.18 -0.58
N ARG A 62 -5.60 8.29 0.30
CA ARG A 62 -6.39 7.83 1.45
C ARG A 62 -6.37 8.79 2.62
N LEU A 63 -5.21 9.40 2.91
CA LEU A 63 -5.00 10.23 4.10
C LEU A 63 -5.25 11.73 3.83
N GLY A 64 -5.35 12.16 2.57
CA GLY A 64 -5.52 13.57 2.20
C GLY A 64 -4.28 14.44 2.45
N GLY A 65 -3.20 13.86 2.95
CA GLY A 65 -1.99 14.56 3.36
C GLY A 65 -1.10 15.01 2.21
N THR A 66 -0.14 15.91 2.46
CA THR A 66 0.85 16.35 1.46
C THR A 66 2.03 15.36 1.39
N PRO A 67 2.35 14.78 0.21
CA PRO A 67 3.54 13.95 0.03
C PRO A 67 4.84 14.71 0.33
N VAL A 68 5.77 14.10 1.08
CA VAL A 68 7.06 14.72 1.42
C VAL A 68 8.23 13.96 0.80
N SER A 69 8.34 12.66 1.10
CA SER A 69 9.46 11.86 0.60
C SER A 69 9.08 10.40 0.38
N LEU A 70 9.81 9.76 -0.52
CA LEU A 70 9.77 8.34 -0.81
C LEU A 70 11.19 7.81 -0.91
N HIS A 71 11.57 6.88 -0.04
CA HIS A 71 12.84 6.18 -0.13
C HIS A 71 12.60 4.69 -0.36
N TYR A 72 13.24 4.15 -1.39
CA TYR A 72 13.24 2.72 -1.70
C TYR A 72 14.63 2.14 -1.46
N GLN A 73 14.69 1.01 -0.78
CA GLN A 73 15.92 0.30 -0.51
C GLN A 73 15.74 -1.18 -0.86
N GLU A 74 16.69 -1.73 -1.62
CA GLU A 74 16.84 -3.17 -1.75
C GLU A 74 17.52 -3.75 -0.51
N LEU A 75 16.98 -4.85 0.00
CA LEU A 75 17.57 -5.56 1.13
C LEU A 75 18.60 -6.55 0.59
N ASP A 76 19.87 -6.37 0.97
CA ASP A 76 20.94 -7.28 0.57
C ASP A 76 20.97 -8.52 1.47
N SER A 77 21.29 -9.66 0.86
CA SER A 77 21.61 -10.91 1.54
C SER A 77 22.97 -10.89 2.24
N GLY A 78 23.81 -9.89 1.95
CA GLY A 78 25.22 -9.85 2.33
C GLY A 78 26.10 -10.78 1.50
N ASN A 79 25.53 -11.46 0.50
CA ASN A 79 26.27 -12.30 -0.45
C ASN A 79 26.30 -11.59 -1.82
N PRO A 80 27.49 -11.19 -2.31
CA PRO A 80 27.64 -10.41 -3.54
C PRO A 80 27.20 -11.16 -4.82
N VAL A 81 26.90 -12.45 -4.72
CA VAL A 81 26.44 -13.29 -5.85
C VAL A 81 24.92 -13.49 -5.84
N ARG A 82 24.21 -13.07 -4.78
CA ARG A 82 22.75 -13.27 -4.67
C ARG A 82 21.98 -11.98 -4.92
N ASN A 83 20.84 -12.14 -5.59
CA ASN A 83 19.85 -11.09 -5.79
C ASN A 83 19.35 -10.52 -4.45
N PRO A 84 18.79 -9.31 -4.45
CA PRO A 84 18.13 -8.73 -3.27
C PRO A 84 17.16 -9.72 -2.61
N VAL A 85 17.19 -9.77 -1.29
CA VAL A 85 16.35 -10.67 -0.49
C VAL A 85 14.95 -10.11 -0.25
N GLY A 86 14.74 -8.86 -0.61
CA GLY A 86 13.56 -8.10 -0.26
C GLY A 86 13.73 -6.63 -0.57
N GLN A 87 12.78 -5.84 -0.14
CA GLN A 87 12.82 -4.40 -0.29
C GLN A 87 12.16 -3.70 0.90
N GLU A 88 12.56 -2.47 1.13
CA GLU A 88 11.99 -1.59 2.14
C GLU A 88 11.59 -0.28 1.47
N VAL A 89 10.39 0.18 1.77
CA VAL A 89 9.84 1.45 1.28
C VAL A 89 9.51 2.30 2.48
N THR A 90 10.16 3.46 2.57
CA THR A 90 9.87 4.49 3.56
C THR A 90 9.16 5.65 2.87
N VAL A 91 7.95 5.95 3.34
CA VAL A 91 7.15 7.08 2.89
C VAL A 91 7.01 8.07 4.02
N THR A 92 7.19 9.36 3.71
CA THR A 92 6.83 10.45 4.60
C THR A 92 5.78 11.34 3.93
N LEU A 93 4.75 11.67 4.69
CA LEU A 93 3.69 12.62 4.32
C LEU A 93 3.34 13.51 5.51
N ARG A 94 2.81 14.70 5.25
CA ARG A 94 2.15 15.51 6.27
C ARG A 94 0.66 15.25 6.21
N ASP A 95 0.00 14.91 7.30
CA ASP A 95 -1.45 14.73 7.31
C ASP A 95 -2.20 16.07 7.15
N GLU A 96 -3.54 16.04 7.16
CA GLU A 96 -4.37 17.24 7.04
C GLU A 96 -4.19 18.25 8.19
N ARG A 97 -3.63 17.82 9.33
CA ARG A 97 -3.31 18.68 10.47
C ARG A 97 -1.91 19.28 10.37
N GLY A 98 -1.11 18.82 9.41
CA GLY A 98 0.28 19.21 9.21
C GLY A 98 1.28 18.33 9.97
N ASP A 99 0.81 17.30 10.68
CA ASP A 99 1.67 16.38 11.43
C ASP A 99 2.41 15.45 10.46
N VAL A 100 3.69 15.21 10.72
CA VAL A 100 4.50 14.30 9.90
C VAL A 100 4.19 12.86 10.26
N VAL A 101 3.81 12.07 9.26
CA VAL A 101 3.57 10.63 9.34
C VAL A 101 4.64 9.91 8.54
N THR A 102 5.32 8.96 9.18
CA THR A 102 6.30 8.08 8.53
C THR A 102 5.76 6.66 8.46
N VAL A 103 5.70 6.10 7.26
CA VAL A 103 5.26 4.73 7.00
C VAL A 103 6.41 3.94 6.42
N VAL A 104 6.74 2.81 7.04
CA VAL A 104 7.77 1.88 6.56
C VAL A 104 7.11 0.54 6.23
N SER A 105 7.25 0.10 4.99
CA SER A 105 6.78 -1.19 4.50
C SER A 105 7.99 -2.02 4.09
N ARG A 106 8.14 -3.21 4.67
CA ARG A 106 9.28 -4.09 4.45
C ARG A 106 8.78 -5.43 3.94
N THR A 107 9.33 -5.92 2.84
CA THR A 107 9.14 -7.29 2.37
C THR A 107 10.47 -8.04 2.33
N GLU A 108 10.44 -9.31 2.70
CA GLU A 108 11.52 -10.27 2.48
C GLU A 108 10.93 -11.51 1.81
N ASN A 109 11.75 -12.18 0.99
CA ASN A 109 11.32 -13.30 0.17
C ASN A 109 12.16 -14.53 0.46
N TRP A 110 11.50 -15.68 0.64
CA TRP A 110 12.16 -16.97 0.63
C TRP A 110 12.71 -17.28 -0.79
N PRO A 111 13.86 -17.98 -0.94
CA PRO A 111 14.71 -18.60 0.08
C PRO A 111 15.81 -17.70 0.65
N PHE A 112 15.82 -16.41 0.31
CA PHE A 112 16.99 -15.55 0.53
C PHE A 112 16.84 -14.63 1.75
N GLY A 113 15.60 -14.27 2.11
CA GLY A 113 15.28 -13.45 3.26
C GLY A 113 15.55 -14.17 4.58
N PRO A 114 16.18 -13.50 5.56
CA PRO A 114 16.46 -14.11 6.88
C PRO A 114 15.18 -14.52 7.61
N ARG A 115 14.04 -13.90 7.29
CA ARG A 115 12.72 -14.24 7.85
C ARG A 115 11.85 -15.10 6.94
N GLY A 116 12.37 -15.56 5.79
CA GLY A 116 11.58 -16.20 4.75
C GLY A 116 10.63 -15.23 4.04
N ASP A 117 9.48 -15.72 3.58
CA ASP A 117 8.41 -14.85 3.09
C ASP A 117 7.83 -14.06 4.26
N HIS A 118 8.08 -12.75 4.25
CA HIS A 118 7.77 -11.88 5.37
C HIS A 118 7.39 -10.50 4.89
N TRP A 119 6.33 -9.94 5.45
CA TRP A 119 5.95 -8.55 5.28
C TRP A 119 5.63 -7.89 6.62
N GLU A 120 6.14 -6.69 6.79
CA GLU A 120 5.92 -5.85 7.96
C GLU A 120 5.59 -4.41 7.55
N LEU A 121 4.70 -3.78 8.32
CA LEU A 121 4.36 -2.37 8.24
C LEU A 121 4.61 -1.69 9.58
N ALA A 122 5.21 -0.51 9.58
CA ALA A 122 5.32 0.36 10.74
C ALA A 122 4.82 1.77 10.39
N VAL A 123 4.09 2.39 11.31
CA VAL A 123 3.60 3.77 11.22
C VAL A 123 4.10 4.53 12.44
N ASP A 124 4.96 5.52 12.21
CA ASP A 124 5.72 6.27 13.23
C ASP A 124 6.40 5.31 14.23
N GLY A 125 7.11 4.32 13.68
CA GLY A 125 7.83 3.30 14.44
C GLY A 125 6.95 2.26 15.14
N VAL A 126 5.61 2.31 14.99
CA VAL A 126 4.70 1.36 15.63
C VAL A 126 3.95 0.54 14.62
N ARG A 127 3.98 -0.77 14.83
CA ARG A 127 3.29 -1.74 13.99
C ARG A 127 1.77 -1.66 14.20
N PRO A 128 0.97 -1.42 13.15
CA PRO A 128 -0.48 -1.44 13.25
C PRO A 128 -1.02 -2.86 13.36
N ARG A 129 -2.27 -3.03 13.80
CA ARG A 129 -2.95 -4.32 13.76
C ARG A 129 -3.10 -4.76 12.30
N GLY A 130 -2.62 -5.96 11.98
CA GLY A 130 -2.55 -6.46 10.60
C GLY A 130 -1.33 -5.94 9.83
N GLY A 131 -0.38 -5.28 10.48
CA GLY A 131 0.90 -4.84 9.89
C GLY A 131 1.99 -5.92 9.90
N LEU A 132 1.63 -7.20 9.99
CA LEU A 132 2.55 -8.33 9.91
C LEU A 132 1.85 -9.51 9.22
N HIS A 133 2.37 -9.93 8.08
CA HIS A 133 1.86 -11.06 7.31
C HIS A 133 2.99 -11.73 6.52
N THR A 134 2.73 -12.90 5.93
CA THR A 134 3.68 -13.58 5.04
C THR A 134 3.88 -12.79 3.74
N TYR A 135 2.84 -12.10 3.28
CA TYR A 135 2.84 -11.36 2.02
C TYR A 135 2.29 -9.95 2.22
N PRO A 136 2.76 -8.96 1.44
CA PRO A 136 2.18 -7.62 1.46
C PRO A 136 0.73 -7.66 0.98
N PRO A 137 -0.16 -6.85 1.57
CA PRO A 137 -1.49 -6.63 1.01
C PRO A 137 -1.41 -5.76 -0.25
N THR A 138 -2.55 -5.55 -0.91
CA THR A 138 -2.67 -4.54 -1.96
C THR A 138 -2.36 -3.15 -1.40
N LEU A 139 -1.81 -2.26 -2.23
CA LEU A 139 -1.45 -0.89 -1.81
C LEU A 139 -2.65 -0.08 -1.26
N PRO A 140 -3.86 -0.14 -1.84
CA PRO A 140 -5.04 0.52 -1.24
C PRO A 140 -5.40 -0.04 0.15
N TYR A 141 -5.23 -1.35 0.37
CA TYR A 141 -5.49 -1.95 1.68
C TYR A 141 -4.40 -1.59 2.69
N LEU A 142 -3.13 -1.52 2.27
CA LEU A 142 -2.05 -0.98 3.10
C LEU A 142 -2.39 0.44 3.57
N ALA A 143 -2.78 1.33 2.65
CA ALA A 143 -3.16 2.69 2.99
C ALA A 143 -4.36 2.73 3.96
N PHE A 144 -5.32 1.81 3.81
CA PHE A 144 -6.42 1.64 4.77
C PHE A 144 -5.96 1.19 6.16
N LEU A 145 -4.98 0.28 6.27
CA LEU A 145 -4.42 -0.12 7.56
C LEU A 145 -3.76 1.07 8.28
N VAL A 146 -3.04 1.91 7.54
CA VAL A 146 -2.45 3.15 8.09
C VAL A 146 -3.54 4.11 8.56
N TYR A 147 -4.58 4.32 7.74
CA TYR A 147 -5.73 5.17 8.12
C TYR A 147 -6.40 4.70 9.41
N LEU A 148 -6.70 3.40 9.54
CA LEU A 148 -7.31 2.85 10.76
C LEU A 148 -6.40 3.00 11.98
N HIS A 149 -5.09 2.86 11.80
CA HIS A 149 -4.10 3.02 12.87
C HIS A 149 -4.03 4.46 13.37
N LEU A 150 -3.95 5.43 12.46
CA LEU A 150 -3.94 6.85 12.80
C LEU A 150 -5.26 7.29 13.43
N GLY A 151 -6.41 6.85 12.90
CA GLY A 151 -7.72 7.16 13.49
C GLY A 151 -7.90 6.62 14.92
N ARG A 152 -7.28 5.48 15.25
CA ARG A 152 -7.27 4.95 16.62
C ARG A 152 -6.33 5.72 17.56
N ARG A 153 -5.23 6.27 17.03
CA ARG A 153 -4.26 7.07 17.80
C ARG A 153 -4.77 8.48 18.09
N LEU A 154 -5.49 9.07 17.15
CA LEU A 154 -5.85 10.49 17.17
C LEU A 154 -7.23 10.78 17.79
N GLY A 155 -8.03 9.75 18.10
CA GLY A 155 -9.45 9.93 18.45
C GLY A 155 -10.27 10.46 17.25
N PRO A 156 -11.59 10.64 17.38
CA PRO A 156 -12.37 11.27 16.31
C PRO A 156 -11.80 12.67 16.03
N ALA A 157 -11.52 12.96 14.76
CA ALA A 157 -11.20 14.32 14.36
C ALA A 157 -12.41 15.23 14.60
N PRO A 158 -12.23 16.53 14.90
CA PRO A 158 -13.34 17.47 15.08
C PRO A 158 -14.22 17.66 13.82
N HIS A 159 -13.83 17.08 12.68
CA HIS A 159 -14.64 16.98 11.47
C HIS A 159 -15.20 15.57 11.33
N ASP A 160 -16.23 15.26 12.10
CA ASP A 160 -17.08 14.07 11.93
C ASP A 160 -18.00 14.19 10.69
N ALA A 161 -17.44 14.73 9.59
CA ALA A 161 -18.05 14.76 8.28
C ALA A 161 -17.21 13.89 7.37
N LEU A 162 -17.73 12.69 7.06
CA LEU A 162 -17.20 11.81 6.02
C LEU A 162 -16.77 12.64 4.80
N PRO A 163 -15.55 12.45 4.26
CA PRO A 163 -15.21 13.06 2.99
C PRO A 163 -16.19 12.55 1.91
N ALA A 164 -16.64 13.48 1.07
CA ALA A 164 -17.75 13.31 0.13
C ALA A 164 -17.70 12.15 -0.89
N PRO A 165 -16.57 11.47 -1.22
CA PRO A 165 -16.66 10.38 -2.21
C PRO A 165 -17.29 9.08 -1.68
N LEU A 166 -17.46 8.89 -0.36
CA LEU A 166 -18.06 7.66 0.19
C LEU A 166 -19.58 7.74 0.46
N ALA A 167 -20.18 8.93 0.42
CA ALA A 167 -21.64 9.08 0.56
C ALA A 167 -22.43 8.47 -0.61
N ARG A 168 -21.78 8.21 -1.76
CA ARG A 168 -22.41 7.62 -2.95
C ARG A 168 -22.69 6.11 -2.85
N PHE A 169 -22.15 5.43 -1.84
CA PHE A 169 -22.33 3.99 -1.64
C PHE A 169 -23.21 3.65 -0.44
N LEU A 170 -23.73 4.66 0.27
CA LEU A 170 -24.79 4.43 1.24
C LEU A 170 -26.11 4.30 0.47
N PRO A 171 -26.91 3.24 0.69
CA PRO A 171 -28.28 3.23 0.19
C PRO A 171 -28.99 4.47 0.75
N PRO A 172 -29.86 5.14 -0.02
CA PRO A 172 -30.61 6.26 0.52
C PRO A 172 -31.36 5.77 1.76
N THR A 173 -31.08 6.39 2.90
CA THR A 173 -31.95 6.29 4.07
C THR A 173 -33.34 6.70 3.59
N ARG A 174 -34.25 5.73 3.57
CA ARG A 174 -35.67 5.95 3.32
C ARG A 174 -36.19 6.85 4.44
N THR A 175 -36.13 8.16 4.22
CA THR A 175 -37.02 9.11 4.88
C THR A 175 -38.40 8.84 4.32
N ASP A 176 -39.24 8.09 5.05
CA ASP A 176 -40.69 8.18 4.87
C ASP A 176 -41.14 9.50 5.50
N PRO A 177 -41.64 10.47 4.72
CA PRO A 177 -42.32 11.62 5.29
C PRO A 177 -43.72 11.21 5.76
N ALA A 178 -44.02 11.61 6.99
CA ALA A 178 -45.30 11.55 7.68
C ALA A 178 -46.56 11.65 6.79
N LEU A 179 -47.48 10.72 6.97
CA LEU A 179 -48.91 11.01 6.84
C LEU A 179 -49.43 11.43 8.22
N GLY A 180 -49.63 12.74 8.37
CA GLY A 180 -50.24 13.34 9.55
C GLY A 180 -51.73 13.01 9.70
N GLY A 181 -52.16 12.97 10.96
CA GLY A 181 -53.40 13.54 11.47
C GLY A 181 -54.74 13.20 10.82
N ARG A 182 -55.52 12.36 11.53
CA ARG A 182 -56.88 12.60 12.11
C ARG A 182 -57.90 13.48 11.33
N PRO A 183 -59.20 13.14 11.35
CA PRO A 183 -60.00 13.08 12.58
C PRO A 183 -60.22 11.67 13.17
#